data_AF-A0A498KB11-F1
#
_entry.id   AF-A0A498KB11-F1
#
_cell.length_a   1.000
_cell.length_b   1.000
_cell.length_c   1.000
_cell.angle_alpha   90.00
_cell.angle_beta   90.00
_cell.angle_gamma   90.00
#
_symmetry.space_group_name_H-M   'P 1'
#
loop_
_entity.id
_entity.type
_entity.pdbx_description
1 polymer ?
#
loop_
_entity_poly.entity_id
_entity_poly.type
_entity_poly.pdbx_seq_one_letter_code
_entity_poly.pdbx_strand_id
1 'polypeptide(L)' 'ALLRLGVKGVEIRKPEQLETVASLIIPGGESTTMAKLAEYHNLFPALREFVKMGKPVWGT' A
#
# COMPACT_ATOMS: atom_id res chain seq x y z
N ALA A 1 7.49 -12.72 -6.22
CA ALA A 1 8.73 -12.35 -5.48
C ALA A 1 8.61 -12.63 -3.99
N LEU A 2 7.63 -12.04 -3.29
CA LEU A 2 7.42 -12.22 -1.83
C LEU A 2 7.27 -13.69 -1.38
N LEU A 3 6.56 -14.51 -2.15
CA LEU A 3 6.40 -15.95 -1.86
C LEU A 3 7.74 -16.70 -1.77
N ARG A 4 8.77 -16.28 -2.54
CA ARG A 4 10.11 -16.88 -2.48
C ARG A 4 10.87 -16.50 -1.20
N LEU A 5 10.45 -15.43 -0.52
CA LEU A 5 10.99 -14.99 0.76
C LEU A 5 10.20 -15.56 1.95
N GLY A 6 9.22 -16.46 1.71
CA GLY A 6 8.34 -17.01 2.75
C GLY A 6 7.30 -16.01 3.28
N VAL A 7 7.13 -14.86 2.63
CA VAL A 7 6.21 -13.81 3.06
C VAL A 7 4.93 -13.87 2.22
N LYS A 8 3.77 -13.88 2.90
CA LYS A 8 2.46 -13.75 2.27
C LYS A 8 2.11 -12.27 2.12
N GLY A 9 2.04 -11.79 0.88
CA GLY A 9 1.48 -10.46 0.58
C GLY A 9 -0.04 -10.48 0.60
N VAL A 10 -0.64 -9.35 1.00
CA VAL A 10 -2.08 -9.09 0.90
C VAL A 10 -2.32 -7.84 0.06
N GLU A 11 -3.33 -7.89 -0.81
CA GLU A 11 -3.71 -6.72 -1.62
C GLU A 11 -4.49 -5.72 -0.77
N ILE A 12 -4.04 -4.46 -0.80
CA ILE A 12 -4.69 -3.34 -0.13
C ILE A 12 -5.48 -2.54 -1.18
N ARG A 13 -6.81 -2.55 -1.06
CA ARG A 13 -7.74 -1.80 -1.92
C ARG A 13 -8.56 -0.78 -1.14
N LYS A 14 -8.63 -0.93 0.18
CA LYS A 14 -9.37 -0.04 1.10
C LYS A 14 -8.46 0.47 2.22
N PRO A 15 -8.73 1.66 2.75
CA PRO A 15 -7.99 2.23 3.89
C PRO A 15 -7.86 1.29 5.09
N GLU A 16 -8.95 0.65 5.50
CA GLU A 16 -9.01 -0.20 6.70
C GLU A 16 -8.03 -1.39 6.63
N GLN A 17 -7.70 -1.86 5.43
CA GLN A 17 -6.79 -2.98 5.25
C GLN A 17 -5.34 -2.62 5.62
N LEU A 18 -4.98 -1.33 5.62
CA LEU A 18 -3.65 -0.86 6.05
C LEU A 18 -3.39 -1.11 7.53
N GLU A 19 -4.43 -1.26 8.35
CA GLU A 19 -4.29 -1.59 9.77
C GLU A 19 -3.78 -3.01 9.99
N THR A 20 -4.07 -3.92 9.04
CA THR A 20 -3.72 -5.35 9.13
C THR A 20 -2.28 -5.66 8.73
N VAL A 21 -1.53 -4.67 8.23
CA VAL A 21 -0.17 -4.87 7.71
C VAL A 21 0.88 -4.05 8.47
N ALA A 22 2.08 -4.62 8.58
CA ALA A 22 3.23 -3.98 9.21
C ALA A 22 4.03 -3.09 8.24
N SER A 23 3.99 -3.42 6.94
CA SER A 23 4.71 -2.71 5.89
C SER A 23 3.90 -2.70 4.61
N LEU A 24 4.21 -1.76 3.72
CA LEU A 24 3.53 -1.57 2.44
C LEU A 24 4.52 -1.58 1.28
N ILE A 25 4.14 -2.23 0.18
CA ILE A 25 4.86 -2.15 -1.10
C ILE A 25 3.94 -1.44 -2.09
N ILE A 26 4.45 -0.39 -2.73
CA ILE A 26 3.79 0.31 -3.84
C ILE A 26 4.46 -0.20 -5.12
N PRO A 27 3.84 -1.16 -5.83
CA PRO A 27 4.42 -1.70 -7.06
C PRO A 27 4.43 -0.64 -8.17
N GLY A 28 5.32 -0.82 -9.14
CA GLY A 28 5.28 -0.05 -10.38
C GLY A 28 3.99 -0.31 -11.19
N GLY A 29 3.65 0.63 -12.06
CA GLY A 29 2.45 0.59 -12.89
C GLY A 29 2.23 1.91 -13.61
N GLU A 30 1.08 2.05 -14.26
CA GLU A 30 0.69 3.34 -14.85
C GLU A 30 0.19 4.28 -13.74
N SER A 31 0.93 5.36 -13.53
CA SER A 31 0.78 6.24 -12.38
C SER A 31 -0.57 6.95 -12.34
N THR A 32 -1.16 7.28 -13.49
CA THR A 32 -2.47 7.92 -13.57
C THR A 32 -3.57 7.01 -13.05
N THR A 33 -3.52 5.73 -13.44
CA THR A 33 -4.45 4.69 -12.99
C THR A 33 -4.31 4.45 -11.50
N MET A 34 -3.08 4.35 -11.00
CA MET A 34 -2.82 4.17 -9.58
C MET A 34 -3.33 5.35 -8.75
N ALA A 35 -3.07 6.58 -9.19
CA ALA A 35 -3.54 7.79 -8.52
C ALA A 35 -5.07 7.87 -8.50
N LYS A 36 -5.73 7.59 -9.62
CA LYS A 36 -7.21 7.55 -9.71
C LYS A 36 -7.83 6.51 -8.79
N LEU A 37 -7.24 5.32 -8.71
CA LEU A 37 -7.71 4.26 -7.80
C LEU A 37 -7.51 4.67 -6.33
N ALA A 38 -6.36 5.27 -6.01
CA ALA A 38 -6.08 5.76 -4.67
C ALA A 38 -7.02 6.89 -4.24
N GLU A 39 -7.37 7.80 -5.15
CA GLU A 39 -8.34 8.85 -4.92
C GLU A 39 -9.75 8.28 -4.77
N TYR A 40 -10.18 7.41 -5.68
CA TYR A 40 -11.51 6.79 -5.67
C TYR A 40 -11.80 6.03 -4.37
N HIS A 41 -10.80 5.36 -3.81
CA HIS A 41 -10.92 4.65 -2.53
C HIS A 41 -10.51 5.48 -1.30
N ASN A 42 -10.25 6.78 -1.47
CA ASN A 42 -9.78 7.67 -0.41
C ASN A 42 -8.58 7.10 0.38
N LEU A 43 -7.63 6.48 -0.34
CA LEU A 43 -6.45 5.85 0.24
C LEU A 43 -5.38 6.86 0.65
N PHE A 44 -5.31 8.04 0.03
CA PHE A 44 -4.25 9.02 0.29
C PHE A 44 -4.13 9.45 1.76
N PRO A 45 -5.22 9.79 2.48
CA PRO A 45 -5.13 10.11 3.90
C PRO A 45 -4.59 8.94 4.73
N ALA A 46 -5.06 7.72 4.46
CA ALA A 46 -4.64 6.53 5.18
C ALA A 46 -3.18 6.14 4.90
N LEU A 47 -2.72 6.30 3.66
CA LEU A 47 -1.31 6.12 3.29
C LEU A 47 -0.41 7.12 4.00
N ARG A 48 -0.83 8.40 4.11
CA ARG A 48 -0.08 9.41 4.86
C ARG A 48 0.02 9.05 6.33
N GLU A 49 -1.08 8.59 6.94
CA GLU A 49 -1.07 8.16 8.34
C GLU A 49 -0.22 6.92 8.55
N PHE A 50 -0.27 5.96 7.64
CA PHE A 50 0.58 4.77 7.64
C PHE A 50 2.06 5.12 7.71
N VAL A 51 2.51 6.07 6.89
CA VAL A 51 3.89 6.57 6.89
C VAL A 51 4.21 7.33 8.19
N LYS A 52 3.30 8.18 8.68
CA LYS A 52 3.49 8.94 9.92
C LYS A 52 3.64 8.05 11.16
N MET A 53 3.00 6.88 11.17
CA MET A 53 3.19 5.86 12.21
C MET A 53 4.59 5.21 12.18
N GLY A 54 5.45 5.58 11.23
CA GLY A 54 6.79 5.00 11.08
C GLY A 54 6.80 3.62 10.44
N LYS A 55 5.68 3.18 9.86
CA LYS A 55 5.61 1.88 9.18
C LYS A 55 6.39 1.91 7.86
N PRO A 56 7.22 0.90 7.55
CA PRO A 56 8.03 0.88 6.33
C PRO A 56 7.18 0.87 5.06
N VAL A 57 7.56 1.69 4.08
CA VAL A 57 6.98 1.70 2.73
C VAL A 57 8.07 1.56 1.69
N TRP A 58 7.87 0.68 0.71
CA TRP A 58 8.79 0.45 -0.40
C TRP A 58 8.10 0.71 -1.75
N GLY A 59 8.58 1.70 -2.50
CA GLY A 59 8.17 1.96 -3.88
C GLY A 59 9.22 1.41 -4.87
N THR A 60 8.76 0.87 -6.00
CA THR A 60 9.61 0.38 -7.10
C THR A 60 9.37 1.13 -8.39
#